data_AF-A0A318AH31-F1
#
_entry.id   AF-A0A318AH31-F1
#
_cell.length_a   1.000
_cell.length_b   1.000
_cell.length_c   1.000
_cell.angle_alpha   90.00
_cell.angle_beta   90.00
_cell.angle_gamma   90.00
#
_symmetry.space_group_name_H-M   'P 1'
#
loop_
_entity.id
_entity.type
_entity.pdbx_description
1 polymer ?
#
loop_
_entity_poly.entity_id
_entity_poly.type
_entity_poly.pdbx_seq_one_letter_code
_entity_poly.pdbx_strand_id
1 'polypeptide(L)'
;MAAAAKSTSKAKSKSASARRTRRTGRRDPLAIRLLKADHREVEAMFDEYEQLESDGEKLALFNKIALALKVHTQIEEEILYPESRGEVEDDLLDEAYVEHDGAKKLIAEIE
;
A
#
# COMPACT_ATOMS: atom_id res chain seq x y z
N MET A 1 8.16 -42.16 -61.41
CA MET A 1 6.74 -42.47 -61.19
C MET A 1 6.26 -41.66 -60.00
N ALA A 2 5.18 -40.87 -60.21
CA ALA A 2 4.20 -40.32 -59.25
C ALA A 2 4.72 -39.54 -58.02
N ALA A 3 4.12 -38.45 -57.55
CA ALA A 3 3.06 -37.55 -58.01
C ALA A 3 3.13 -36.29 -57.11
N ALA A 4 2.54 -35.19 -57.59
CA ALA A 4 2.62 -33.83 -57.03
C ALA A 4 1.56 -33.51 -55.95
N ALA A 5 1.82 -32.47 -55.14
CA ALA A 5 0.85 -31.44 -54.66
C ALA A 5 1.61 -30.37 -53.81
N LYS A 6 1.94 -29.17 -54.33
CA LYS A 6 1.20 -27.90 -54.48
C LYS A 6 1.08 -27.01 -53.21
N SER A 7 1.77 -25.86 -53.29
CA SER A 7 1.48 -24.50 -52.77
C SER A 7 0.96 -24.28 -51.34
N THR A 8 1.60 -23.38 -50.58
CA THR A 8 1.18 -21.97 -50.44
C THR A 8 2.10 -21.20 -49.48
N SER A 9 2.33 -19.93 -49.83
CA SER A 9 2.99 -18.89 -49.04
C SER A 9 2.30 -18.58 -47.71
N LYS A 10 3.05 -18.10 -46.70
CA LYS A 10 2.98 -16.71 -46.16
C LYS A 10 3.30 -16.59 -44.65
N ALA A 11 4.11 -15.56 -44.37
CA ALA A 11 4.20 -14.73 -43.15
C ALA A 11 4.69 -15.31 -41.80
N LYS A 12 5.87 -14.81 -41.43
CA LYS A 12 6.34 -14.51 -40.07
C LYS A 12 5.20 -13.98 -39.17
N SER A 13 4.84 -14.71 -38.12
CA SER A 13 3.99 -14.18 -37.04
C SER A 13 4.86 -13.65 -35.89
N LYS A 14 5.22 -12.37 -35.95
CA LYS A 14 5.47 -11.57 -34.74
C LYS A 14 4.13 -11.01 -34.29
N SER A 15 3.61 -11.43 -33.13
CA SER A 15 2.52 -10.78 -32.41
C SER A 15 2.26 -11.57 -31.13
N ALA A 16 2.12 -11.01 -29.94
CA ALA A 16 2.34 -9.66 -29.46
C ALA A 16 2.52 -9.80 -27.95
N SER A 17 3.55 -9.17 -27.39
CA SER A 17 3.49 -8.77 -25.98
C SER A 17 2.21 -7.96 -25.85
N ALA A 18 1.21 -8.54 -25.17
CA ALA A 18 -0.02 -7.86 -24.85
C ALA A 18 0.33 -6.73 -23.88
N ARG A 19 0.69 -5.61 -24.48
CA ARG A 19 0.74 -4.27 -23.92
C ARG A 19 -0.58 -4.05 -23.17
N ARG A 20 -0.60 -4.34 -21.87
CA ARG A 20 -1.65 -3.84 -20.98
C ARG A 20 -1.37 -2.36 -20.77
N THR A 21 -1.87 -1.58 -21.73
CA THR A 21 -2.25 -0.16 -21.65
C THR A 21 -1.65 0.60 -20.47
N ARG A 22 -0.55 1.31 -20.72
CA ARG A 22 -0.16 2.44 -19.87
C ARG A 22 -1.29 3.46 -19.83
N ARG A 23 -1.73 3.75 -18.60
CA ARG A 23 -2.27 5.01 -18.08
C ARG A 23 -3.42 5.64 -18.89
N THR A 24 -4.63 5.19 -18.61
CA THR A 24 -5.75 6.15 -18.55
C THR A 24 -5.50 6.99 -17.30
N GLY A 25 -5.24 8.30 -17.46
CA GLY A 25 -4.81 9.15 -16.35
C GLY A 25 -5.79 9.22 -15.17
N ARG A 26 -5.41 9.93 -14.10
CA ARG A 26 -6.22 10.38 -12.95
C ARG A 26 -6.21 9.47 -11.72
N ARG A 27 -5.78 10.06 -10.60
CA ARG A 27 -6.00 9.74 -9.16
C ARG A 27 -5.67 8.31 -8.71
N ASP A 28 -5.00 8.21 -7.56
CA ASP A 28 -4.73 6.94 -6.88
C ASP A 28 -6.04 6.12 -6.70
N PRO A 29 -5.95 4.77 -6.67
CA PRO A 29 -7.08 3.91 -6.29
C PRO A 29 -7.70 4.39 -4.99
N LEU A 30 -9.00 4.17 -4.80
CA LEU A 30 -9.71 4.65 -3.61
C LEU A 30 -9.04 4.17 -2.31
N ALA A 31 -8.64 2.90 -2.23
CA ALA A 31 -7.94 2.35 -1.07
C ALA A 31 -6.65 3.12 -0.75
N ILE A 32 -5.78 3.33 -1.74
CA ILE A 32 -4.53 4.09 -1.58
C ILE A 32 -4.81 5.56 -1.22
N ARG A 33 -5.89 6.17 -1.74
CA ARG A 33 -6.28 7.53 -1.34
C ARG A 33 -6.73 7.62 0.11
N LEU A 34 -7.42 6.61 0.61
CA LEU A 34 -7.85 6.56 2.00
C LEU A 34 -6.66 6.39 2.94
N LEU A 35 -5.76 5.44 2.67
CA LEU A 35 -4.55 5.25 3.49
C LEU A 35 -3.66 6.50 3.52
N LYS A 36 -3.47 7.16 2.36
CA LYS A 36 -2.76 8.45 2.32
C LYS A 36 -3.47 9.57 3.08
N ALA A 37 -4.80 9.54 3.15
CA ALA A 37 -5.55 10.51 3.94
C ALA A 37 -5.35 10.24 5.44
N ASP A 38 -5.39 8.98 5.86
CA ASP A 38 -5.09 8.57 7.25
C ASP A 38 -3.69 9.05 7.67
N HIS A 39 -2.66 8.91 6.82
CA HIS A 39 -1.32 9.43 7.10
C HIS A 39 -1.34 10.93 7.40
N ARG A 40 -2.05 11.71 6.57
CA ARG A 40 -2.13 13.17 6.71
C ARG A 40 -2.89 13.58 7.95
N GLU A 41 -3.91 12.82 8.33
CA GLU A 41 -4.66 13.03 9.56
C GLU A 41 -3.78 12.76 10.79
N VAL A 42 -3.04 11.65 10.78
CA VAL A 42 -2.10 11.31 11.86
C VAL A 42 -0.97 12.34 11.97
N GLU A 43 -0.35 12.74 10.86
CA GLU A 43 0.66 13.82 10.84
C GLU A 43 0.11 15.11 11.45
N ALA A 44 -1.10 15.53 11.06
CA ALA A 44 -1.72 16.73 11.61
C ALA A 44 -2.04 16.60 13.11
N MET A 45 -2.44 15.42 13.58
CA MET A 45 -2.64 15.17 15.00
C MET A 45 -1.33 15.20 15.79
N PHE A 46 -0.21 14.73 15.22
CA PHE A 46 1.11 14.88 15.84
C PHE A 46 1.53 16.34 15.93
N ASP A 47 1.35 17.11 14.85
CA ASP A 47 1.62 18.55 14.86
C ASP A 47 0.78 19.26 15.96
N GLU A 48 -0.50 18.93 16.08
CA GLU A 48 -1.37 19.46 17.15
C GLU A 48 -0.87 19.03 18.54
N TYR A 49 -0.48 17.77 18.72
CA TYR A 49 0.02 17.24 19.98
C TYR A 49 1.25 18.02 20.49
N GLU A 50 2.16 18.41 19.60
CA GLU A 50 3.34 19.20 19.94
C GLU A 50 3.00 20.62 20.43
N GLN A 51 1.86 21.18 20.00
CA GLN A 51 1.43 22.53 20.41
C GLN A 51 0.61 22.54 21.70
N LEU A 52 0.17 21.38 22.20
CA LEU A 52 -0.58 21.30 23.45
C LEU A 52 0.36 21.47 24.66
N GLU A 53 -0.17 22.07 25.73
CA GLU A 53 0.56 22.24 27.01
C GLU A 53 -0.10 21.44 28.14
N SER A 54 -1.40 21.18 28.04
CA SER A 54 -2.15 20.42 29.04
C SER A 54 -1.91 18.92 28.87
N ASP A 55 -1.43 18.27 29.94
CA ASP A 55 -1.27 16.82 29.98
C ASP A 55 -2.59 16.08 29.70
N GLY A 56 -3.72 16.63 30.15
CA GLY A 56 -5.04 16.04 29.89
C GLY A 56 -5.47 16.11 28.43
N GLU A 57 -5.14 17.22 27.74
CA GLU A 57 -5.42 17.37 26.32
C GLU A 57 -4.47 16.51 25.47
N LYS A 58 -3.18 16.47 25.85
CA LYS A 58 -2.20 15.57 25.25
C LYS A 58 -2.63 14.12 25.37
N LEU A 59 -3.02 13.65 26.55
CA LEU A 59 -3.48 12.28 26.75
C LEU A 59 -4.73 11.97 25.89
N ALA A 60 -5.67 12.91 25.81
CA ALA A 60 -6.86 12.73 24.98
C ALA A 60 -6.52 12.63 23.49
N LEU A 61 -5.57 13.44 22.99
CA LEU A 61 -5.14 13.40 21.60
C LEU A 61 -4.26 12.18 21.31
N PHE A 62 -3.37 11.80 22.24
CA PHE A 62 -2.58 10.57 22.17
C PHE A 62 -3.48 9.35 21.98
N ASN A 63 -4.55 9.21 22.78
CA ASN A 63 -5.48 8.08 22.64
C ASN A 63 -6.13 8.01 21.24
N LYS A 64 -6.37 9.16 20.60
CA LYS A 64 -6.88 9.21 19.22
C LYS A 64 -5.81 8.77 18.22
N ILE A 65 -4.59 9.28 18.34
CA ILE A 65 -3.45 8.90 17.49
C ILE A 65 -3.17 7.40 17.61
N ALA A 66 -3.12 6.88 18.83
CA ALA A 66 -2.90 5.47 19.14
C ALA A 66 -3.93 4.57 18.46
N LEU A 67 -5.23 4.92 18.56
CA LEU A 67 -6.30 4.20 17.90
C LEU A 67 -6.17 4.26 16.36
N ALA A 68 -5.91 5.45 15.81
CA ALA A 68 -5.76 5.65 14.37
C ALA A 68 -4.60 4.81 13.80
N LEU A 69 -3.43 4.83 14.44
CA LEU A 69 -2.27 4.03 14.04
C LEU A 69 -2.55 2.53 14.12
N LYS A 70 -3.20 2.04 15.20
CA LYS A 70 -3.58 0.63 15.33
C LYS A 70 -4.51 0.18 14.20
N VAL A 71 -5.53 0.98 13.88
CA VAL A 71 -6.47 0.67 12.80
C VAL A 71 -5.81 0.75 11.42
N HIS A 72 -5.02 1.79 11.19
CA HIS A 72 -4.32 2.01 9.93
C HIS A 72 -3.37 0.84 9.59
N THR A 73 -2.49 0.51 10.54
CA THR A 73 -1.55 -0.62 10.39
C THR A 73 -2.27 -1.95 10.23
N GLN A 74 -3.41 -2.18 10.90
CA GLN A 74 -4.21 -3.39 10.72
C GLN A 74 -4.75 -3.50 9.28
N ILE A 75 -5.25 -2.40 8.70
CA ILE A 75 -5.75 -2.40 7.31
C ILE A 75 -4.63 -2.72 6.33
N GLU A 76 -3.44 -2.14 6.53
CA GLU A 76 -2.30 -2.42 5.67
C GLU A 76 -1.86 -3.88 5.76
N GLU A 77 -1.72 -4.40 6.98
CA GLU A 77 -1.26 -5.77 7.25
C GLU A 77 -2.24 -6.86 6.79
N GLU A 78 -3.55 -6.64 6.94
CA GLU A 78 -4.58 -7.63 6.63
C GLU A 78 -5.08 -7.55 5.19
N ILE A 79 -4.96 -6.39 4.54
CA ILE A 79 -5.58 -6.15 3.22
C ILE A 79 -4.54 -5.70 2.19
N LEU A 80 -3.74 -4.67 2.48
CA LEU A 80 -2.85 -4.09 1.48
C LEU A 80 -1.64 -4.99 1.17
N TYR A 81 -0.92 -5.41 2.20
CA TYR A 81 0.31 -6.18 2.06
C TYR A 81 0.10 -7.55 1.40
N PRO A 82 -0.97 -8.32 1.73
CA PRO A 82 -1.28 -9.56 1.02
C PRO A 82 -1.47 -9.36 -0.48
N GLU A 83 -2.18 -8.30 -0.88
CA GLU A 83 -2.45 -8.00 -2.30
C GLU A 83 -1.23 -7.39 -3.01
N SER A 84 -0.29 -6.82 -2.26
CA SER A 84 0.93 -6.21 -2.81
C SER A 84 2.10 -7.21 -2.92
N ARG A 85 1.99 -8.39 -2.29
CA ARG A 85 3.06 -9.40 -2.30
C ARG A 85 3.30 -9.91 -3.72
N GLY A 86 4.56 -9.91 -4.15
CA GLY A 86 4.95 -10.24 -5.52
C GLY A 86 4.85 -9.09 -6.53
N GLU A 87 4.23 -7.96 -6.16
CA GLU A 87 4.33 -6.68 -6.89
C GLU A 87 5.36 -5.73 -6.26
N VAL A 88 5.61 -5.88 -4.96
CA VAL A 88 6.60 -5.15 -4.15
C VAL A 88 7.66 -6.13 -3.65
N GLU A 89 8.86 -5.63 -3.35
CA GLU A 89 9.95 -6.41 -2.74
C GLU A 89 9.51 -6.94 -1.38
N ASP A 90 9.67 -8.25 -1.16
CA ASP A 90 9.23 -8.91 0.08
C ASP A 90 9.94 -8.32 1.32
N ASP A 91 11.23 -7.97 1.19
CA ASP A 91 12.01 -7.35 2.28
C ASP A 91 11.40 -6.03 2.76
N LEU A 92 10.82 -5.21 1.85
CA LEU A 92 10.16 -3.96 2.23
C LEU A 92 8.86 -4.21 3.00
N LEU A 93 8.10 -5.25 2.62
CA LEU A 93 6.89 -5.63 3.35
C LEU A 93 7.24 -6.18 4.73
N ASP A 94 8.26 -7.03 4.81
CA ASP A 94 8.71 -7.63 6.07
C ASP A 94 9.28 -6.56 7.02
N GLU A 95 10.02 -5.56 6.50
CA GLU A 95 10.47 -4.39 7.26
C GLU A 95 9.28 -3.58 7.80
N ALA A 96 8.25 -3.32 6.98
CA ALA A 96 7.06 -2.59 7.42
C ALA A 96 6.31 -3.31 8.56
N TYR A 97 6.21 -4.65 8.53
CA TYR A 97 5.66 -5.42 9.64
C TYR A 97 6.46 -5.23 10.94
N VAL A 98 7.79 -5.20 10.86
CA VAL A 98 8.66 -4.98 12.03
C VAL A 98 8.47 -3.57 12.58
N GLU A 99 8.42 -2.56 11.71
CA GLU A 99 8.18 -1.17 12.11
C GLU A 99 6.80 -1.00 12.78
N HIS A 100 5.75 -1.62 12.22
CA HIS A 100 4.41 -1.59 12.80
C HIS A 100 4.35 -2.26 14.17
N ASP A 101 4.99 -3.42 14.35
CA ASP A 101 5.07 -4.10 15.65
C ASP A 101 5.82 -3.23 16.67
N GLY A 102 6.90 -2.56 16.25
CA GLY A 102 7.60 -1.59 17.08
C GLY A 102 6.70 -0.43 17.52
N ALA A 103 5.98 0.20 16.59
CA ALA A 103 5.06 1.29 16.90
C ALA A 103 3.93 0.85 17.85
N LYS A 104 3.33 -0.32 17.61
CA LYS A 104 2.27 -0.89 18.46
C LYS A 104 2.77 -1.17 19.88
N LYS A 105 4.00 -1.67 20.03
CA LYS A 105 4.64 -1.88 21.35
C LYS A 105 4.84 -0.56 22.09
N LEU A 106 5.39 0.46 21.42
CA LEU A 106 5.58 1.78 22.03
C LEU A 106 4.26 2.40 22.48
N ILE A 107 3.21 2.29 21.67
CA ILE A 107 1.86 2.74 22.07
C ILE A 107 1.39 1.99 23.33
N ALA A 108 1.55 0.68 23.37
CA ALA A 108 1.13 -0.15 24.50
C ALA A 108 1.93 0.10 25.80
N GLU A 109 3.16 0.62 25.70
CA GLU A 109 3.96 1.02 26.86
C GLU A 109 3.52 2.36 27.48
N ILE A 110 2.87 3.22 26.67
CA ILE A 110 2.40 4.55 27.08
C ILE A 110 0.96 4.49 27.61
N GLU A 111 0.13 3.57 27.08
CA GLU A 111 -1.25 3.28 27.54
C GLU A 111 -1.30 2.63 28.94
#